data_AF-A0A7J8W512-F1
#
_entry.id   AF-A0A7J8W512-F1
#
_cell.length_a   1.000
_cell.length_b   1.000
_cell.length_c   1.000
_cell.angle_alpha   90.00
_cell.angle_beta   90.00
_cell.angle_gamma   90.00
#
_symmetry.space_group_name_H-M   'P 1'
#
loop_
_entity.id
_entity.type
_entity.pdbx_description
1 polymer ?
#
loop_
_entity_poly.entity_id
_entity_poly.type
_entity_poly.pdbx_seq_one_letter_code
_entity_poly.pdbx_strand_id
1 'polypeptide(L)'
;MDRLRPYGLRDENSSPVTLAHDVGYHQLVSHWLRTHCVTEPYIIATNRQLSNPFSPGKYSLELCAVAYDLEWRFDHQALPADLIIRGMAEEDPNAPHGLRLTINDYPFANDSLLIWDALKQWVSAYVTHYYPNSSVVESNKELQKWWEEIRTVGHGDKKDEPWWPTLRTQQGLIDIITTIIWVASGHHVVVNFGQYAYAGYFPSKPTIARTKMPSEDPSDQEWKLFVENPEASLL
;
A
#
# COMPACT_ATOMS: atom_id res chain seq x y z
N MET A 1 26.69 -10.08 -43.56
CA MET A 1 25.62 -9.24 -44.12
C MET A 1 24.55 -9.11 -43.06
N ASP A 2 24.68 -8.07 -42.25
CA ASP A 2 23.72 -7.67 -41.22
C ASP A 2 22.36 -7.33 -41.82
N ARG A 3 21.29 -7.83 -41.21
CA ARG A 3 19.94 -7.24 -41.29
C ARG A 3 19.24 -7.32 -39.94
N LEU A 4 19.46 -6.26 -39.16
CA LEU A 4 18.47 -5.46 -38.43
C LEU A 4 17.17 -6.18 -37.99
N ARG A 5 17.07 -6.49 -36.69
CA ARG A 5 15.80 -6.62 -35.97
C ARG A 5 15.26 -5.21 -35.67
N PRO A 6 13.98 -4.89 -35.97
CA PRO A 6 13.36 -3.69 -35.45
C PRO A 6 12.89 -3.97 -34.01
N TYR A 7 13.46 -3.23 -33.06
CA TYR A 7 12.88 -3.01 -31.74
C TYR A 7 11.56 -2.24 -31.91
N GLY A 8 10.44 -2.94 -31.76
CA GLY A 8 9.13 -2.35 -31.53
C GLY A 8 8.76 -2.54 -30.06
N LEU A 9 8.78 -1.45 -29.29
CA LEU A 9 8.19 -1.37 -27.96
C LEU A 9 6.67 -1.57 -28.09
N ARG A 10 6.19 -2.76 -27.76
CA ARG A 10 4.81 -2.99 -27.32
C ARG A 10 4.87 -3.54 -25.91
N ASP A 11 4.46 -2.71 -24.96
CA ASP A 11 4.15 -3.14 -23.60
C ASP A 11 2.80 -3.84 -23.63
N GLU A 12 2.79 -5.11 -24.06
CA GLU A 12 1.60 -5.96 -24.09
C GLU A 12 1.97 -7.32 -23.51
N ASN A 13 1.63 -7.52 -22.23
CA ASN A 13 1.48 -8.77 -21.45
C ASN A 13 2.37 -8.84 -20.21
N SER A 14 1.93 -8.17 -19.14
CA SER A 14 2.29 -8.61 -17.78
C SER A 14 1.72 -10.02 -17.58
N SER A 15 2.59 -10.98 -17.21
CA SER A 15 2.17 -12.37 -16.96
C SER A 15 1.06 -12.44 -15.90
N PRO A 16 0.09 -13.38 -16.01
CA PRO A 16 -0.90 -13.65 -14.96
C PRO A 16 -0.29 -13.86 -13.57
N VAL A 17 0.95 -14.34 -13.48
CA VAL A 17 1.67 -14.49 -12.21
C VAL A 17 2.14 -13.15 -11.65
N THR A 18 2.62 -12.24 -12.50
CA THR A 18 2.94 -10.87 -12.08
C THR A 18 1.69 -10.15 -11.59
N LEU A 19 0.57 -10.31 -12.29
CA LEU A 19 -0.72 -9.75 -11.87
C LEU A 19 -1.23 -10.40 -10.58
N ALA A 20 -1.06 -11.71 -10.40
CA ALA A 20 -1.42 -12.40 -9.16
C ALA A 20 -0.55 -11.97 -7.97
N HIS A 21 0.74 -11.69 -8.19
CA HIS A 21 1.61 -11.13 -7.16
C HIS A 21 1.22 -9.69 -6.80
N ASP A 22 0.93 -8.84 -7.80
CA ASP A 22 0.43 -7.48 -7.59
C ASP A 22 -0.91 -7.49 -6.83
N VAL A 23 -1.84 -8.37 -7.21
CA VAL A 23 -3.12 -8.55 -6.49
C VAL A 23 -2.87 -9.05 -5.07
N GLY A 24 -1.94 -9.99 -4.89
CA GLY A 24 -1.54 -10.48 -3.57
C GLY A 24 -0.99 -9.36 -2.69
N TYR A 25 -0.06 -8.55 -3.21
CA TYR A 25 0.51 -7.42 -2.48
C TYR A 25 -0.53 -6.33 -2.24
N HIS A 26 -1.32 -5.97 -3.25
CA HIS A 26 -2.39 -4.99 -3.13
C HIS A 26 -3.42 -5.42 -2.09
N GLN A 27 -3.94 -6.65 -2.15
CA GLN A 27 -4.97 -7.10 -1.22
C GLN A 27 -4.40 -7.34 0.18
N LEU A 28 -3.24 -7.98 0.32
CA LEU A 28 -2.72 -8.39 1.63
C LEU A 28 -1.89 -7.30 2.32
N VAL A 29 -1.21 -6.45 1.57
CA VAL A 29 -0.30 -5.41 2.08
C VAL A 29 -0.92 -4.02 1.97
N SER A 30 -1.22 -3.55 0.75
CA SER A 30 -1.70 -2.17 0.54
C SER A 30 -3.11 -1.93 1.09
N HIS A 31 -4.01 -2.88 0.91
CA HIS A 31 -5.38 -2.81 1.41
C HIS A 31 -5.44 -3.40 2.81
N TRP A 32 -5.25 -4.72 2.94
CA TRP A 32 -5.50 -5.39 4.20
C TRP A 32 -4.56 -4.95 5.33
N LEU A 33 -3.24 -5.10 5.18
CA LEU A 33 -2.29 -4.75 6.25
C LEU A 33 -2.33 -3.26 6.58
N ARG A 34 -2.20 -2.39 5.57
CA ARG A 34 -2.08 -0.95 5.76
C ARG A 34 -3.39 -0.25 6.14
N THR A 35 -4.54 -0.92 6.06
CA THR A 35 -5.84 -0.30 6.44
C THR A 35 -6.71 -1.16 7.34
N HIS A 36 -6.90 -2.45 7.06
CA HIS A 36 -7.83 -3.32 7.79
C HIS A 36 -7.20 -4.08 8.95
N CYS A 37 -5.88 -4.33 9.01
CA CYS A 37 -5.29 -5.23 10.01
C CYS A 37 -5.42 -4.73 11.47
N VAL A 38 -5.83 -3.47 11.67
CA VAL A 38 -6.36 -2.93 12.95
C VAL A 38 -7.76 -3.48 13.35
N THR A 39 -8.36 -4.36 12.53
CA THR A 39 -9.68 -5.01 12.73
C THR A 39 -9.57 -6.53 12.97
N GLU A 40 -8.48 -6.94 13.62
CA GLU A 40 -8.06 -8.30 14.00
C GLU A 40 -9.17 -9.36 14.26
N PRO A 41 -10.30 -9.05 14.92
CA PRO A 41 -11.33 -10.07 15.20
C PRO A 41 -12.06 -10.62 13.97
N TYR A 42 -12.27 -9.81 12.92
CA TYR A 42 -12.94 -10.27 11.69
C TYR A 42 -12.03 -11.18 10.85
N ILE A 43 -10.72 -11.04 11.00
CA ILE A 43 -9.65 -11.78 10.31
C ILE A 43 -9.61 -13.23 10.75
N ILE A 44 -9.62 -13.44 12.07
CA ILE A 44 -9.60 -14.77 12.68
C ILE A 44 -10.85 -15.56 12.28
N ALA A 45 -12.01 -14.90 12.24
CA ALA A 45 -13.26 -15.50 11.79
C ALA A 45 -13.22 -15.88 10.29
N THR A 46 -12.68 -15.00 9.44
CA THR A 46 -12.59 -15.20 7.99
C THR A 46 -11.67 -16.37 7.63
N ASN A 47 -10.48 -16.44 8.22
CA ASN A 47 -9.54 -17.55 8.01
C ASN A 47 -10.09 -18.91 8.51
N ARG A 48 -10.92 -18.89 9.56
CA ARG A 48 -11.51 -20.12 10.12
C ARG A 48 -12.69 -20.65 9.32
N GLN A 49 -13.40 -19.81 8.56
CA GLN A 49 -14.74 -20.16 8.05
C GLN A 49 -14.88 -20.06 6.51
N LEU A 50 -14.01 -19.36 5.80
CA LEU A 50 -14.13 -19.17 4.33
C LEU A 50 -13.01 -19.90 3.58
N SER A 51 -13.36 -20.58 2.48
CA SER A 51 -12.38 -21.15 1.55
C SER A 51 -11.53 -20.04 0.93
N ASN A 52 -10.21 -20.11 1.07
CA ASN A 52 -9.32 -19.02 0.67
C ASN A 52 -9.24 -18.85 -0.87
N PRO A 53 -9.71 -17.71 -1.44
CA PRO A 53 -9.75 -17.50 -2.88
C PRO A 53 -8.45 -16.92 -3.45
N PHE A 54 -7.33 -16.94 -2.70
CA PHE A 54 -6.04 -16.39 -3.13
C PHE A 54 -4.94 -17.45 -3.21
N SER A 55 -3.99 -17.30 -4.14
CA SER A 55 -2.88 -18.24 -4.37
C SER A 55 -2.11 -18.67 -3.10
N PRO A 56 -1.83 -17.80 -2.12
CA PRO A 56 -1.11 -18.22 -0.91
C PRO A 56 -1.90 -19.18 -0.02
N GLY A 57 -3.22 -19.30 -0.21
CA GLY A 57 -4.07 -20.21 0.55
C GLY A 57 -3.87 -20.03 2.06
N LYS A 58 -3.69 -21.13 2.81
CA LYS A 58 -3.50 -21.07 4.27
C LYS A 58 -2.34 -20.17 4.74
N TYR A 59 -1.41 -19.79 3.87
CA TYR A 59 -0.27 -18.92 4.17
C TYR A 59 -0.56 -17.42 3.98
N SER A 60 -1.75 -17.01 3.49
CA SER A 60 -2.06 -15.60 3.23
C SER A 60 -1.83 -14.69 4.44
N LEU A 61 -2.22 -15.12 5.64
CA LEU A 61 -2.02 -14.31 6.86
C LEU A 61 -0.58 -14.33 7.37
N GLU A 62 0.15 -15.43 7.18
CA GLU A 62 1.57 -15.48 7.50
C GLU A 62 2.34 -14.49 6.62
N LEU A 63 1.97 -14.40 5.33
CA LEU A 63 2.53 -13.40 4.43
C LEU A 63 2.25 -11.96 4.89
N CYS A 64 1.04 -11.67 5.39
CA CYS A 64 0.74 -10.36 5.99
C CYS A 64 1.62 -10.06 7.21
N ALA A 65 1.84 -11.04 8.08
CA ALA A 65 2.69 -10.87 9.26
C ALA A 65 4.15 -10.61 8.88
N VAL A 66 4.68 -11.35 7.90
CA VAL A 66 6.03 -11.13 7.36
C VAL A 66 6.14 -9.75 6.70
N ALA A 67 5.14 -9.32 5.92
CA ALA A 67 5.13 -7.99 5.31
C ALA A 67 5.04 -6.88 6.38
N TYR A 68 4.29 -7.08 7.45
CA TYR A 68 4.28 -6.16 8.59
C TYR A 68 5.67 -6.03 9.19
N ASP A 69 6.33 -7.16 9.47
CA ASP A 69 7.65 -7.16 10.07
C ASP A 69 8.70 -6.48 9.17
N LEU A 70 8.71 -6.79 7.89
CA LEU A 70 9.77 -6.33 6.99
C LEU A 70 9.54 -4.92 6.43
N GLU A 71 8.29 -4.52 6.21
CA GLU A 71 7.99 -3.33 5.40
C GLU A 71 7.22 -2.24 6.14
N TRP A 72 6.39 -2.60 7.12
CA TRP A 72 5.50 -1.62 7.75
C TRP A 72 6.25 -0.71 8.71
N ARG A 73 6.11 0.61 8.49
CA ARG A 73 6.60 1.68 9.36
C ARG A 73 5.62 2.83 9.36
N PHE A 74 5.32 3.41 10.52
CA PHE A 74 4.36 4.49 10.67
C PHE A 74 4.77 5.75 9.90
N ASP A 75 6.06 6.13 9.97
CA ASP A 75 6.60 7.32 9.30
C ASP A 75 6.53 7.24 7.77
N HIS A 76 6.45 6.04 7.21
CA HIS A 76 6.25 5.83 5.77
C HIS A 76 4.77 5.84 5.34
N GLN A 77 3.81 5.85 6.27
CA GLN A 77 2.38 5.84 5.90
C GLN A 77 1.87 7.24 5.48
N ALA A 78 2.63 8.29 5.77
CA ALA A 78 2.34 9.62 5.26
C ALA A 78 2.54 9.66 3.74
N LEU A 79 1.57 10.22 3.00
CA LEU A 79 1.61 10.22 1.53
C LEU A 79 2.90 10.83 0.96
N PRO A 80 3.39 12.00 1.41
CA PRO A 80 4.68 12.54 0.95
C PRO A 80 5.84 11.58 1.17
N ALA A 81 5.94 10.96 2.35
CA ALA A 81 7.01 10.05 2.70
C ALA A 81 6.97 8.77 1.85
N ASP A 82 5.78 8.22 1.61
CA ASP A 82 5.57 7.06 0.73
C ASP A 82 5.99 7.37 -0.72
N LEU A 83 5.65 8.55 -1.25
CA LEU A 83 6.05 8.95 -2.60
C LEU A 83 7.57 9.09 -2.72
N ILE A 84 8.21 9.72 -1.73
CA ILE A 84 9.66 9.90 -1.72
C ILE A 84 10.39 8.56 -1.63
N ILE A 85 10.01 7.68 -0.69
CA ILE A 85 10.75 6.43 -0.47
C ILE A 85 10.63 5.46 -1.65
N ARG A 86 9.54 5.53 -2.41
CA ARG A 86 9.38 4.75 -3.65
C ARG A 86 10.09 5.38 -4.84
N GLY A 87 10.75 6.52 -4.67
CA GLY A 87 11.40 7.27 -5.75
C GLY A 87 10.41 7.93 -6.73
N MET A 88 9.16 8.12 -6.29
CA MET A 88 8.10 8.74 -7.10
C MET A 88 8.01 10.25 -6.90
N ALA A 89 8.72 10.80 -5.93
CA ALA A 89 8.86 12.24 -5.72
C ALA A 89 10.19 12.57 -5.04
N GLU A 90 10.60 13.83 -5.13
CA GLU A 90 11.68 14.43 -4.37
C GLU A 90 11.16 15.68 -3.64
N GLU A 91 11.77 16.04 -2.51
CA GLU A 91 11.45 17.29 -1.84
C GLU A 91 11.85 18.49 -2.72
N ASP A 92 10.90 19.38 -2.96
CA ASP A 92 11.13 20.65 -3.64
C ASP A 92 10.25 21.73 -2.98
N PRO A 93 10.82 22.59 -2.13
CA PRO A 93 10.06 23.64 -1.44
C PRO A 93 9.37 24.64 -2.38
N ASN A 94 9.78 24.70 -3.65
CA ASN A 94 9.18 25.60 -4.64
C ASN A 94 8.10 24.91 -5.48
N ALA A 95 7.99 23.58 -5.41
CA ALA A 95 6.96 22.83 -6.10
C ALA A 95 5.64 22.85 -5.32
N PRO A 96 4.50 22.66 -5.99
CA PRO A 96 3.23 22.40 -5.32
C PRO A 96 3.38 21.26 -4.30
N HIS A 97 2.74 21.39 -3.14
CA HIS A 97 2.78 20.39 -2.07
C HIS A 97 4.18 20.15 -1.46
N GLY A 98 5.19 20.96 -1.82
CA GLY A 98 6.58 20.79 -1.38
C GLY A 98 7.28 19.59 -2.03
N LEU A 99 6.72 19.02 -3.10
CA LEU A 99 7.22 17.83 -3.77
C LEU A 99 7.27 17.99 -5.28
N ARG A 100 8.37 17.53 -5.88
CA ARG A 100 8.49 17.37 -7.32
C ARG A 100 8.31 15.90 -7.68
N LEU A 101 7.25 15.57 -8.41
CA LEU A 101 6.99 14.20 -8.83
C LEU A 101 7.99 13.72 -9.89
N THR A 102 8.39 12.45 -9.82
CA THR A 102 9.19 11.78 -10.84
C THR A 102 8.38 11.55 -12.12
N ILE A 103 7.09 11.22 -11.95
CA ILE A 103 6.13 11.04 -13.03
C ILE A 103 5.09 12.17 -12.90
N ASN A 104 5.16 13.14 -13.80
CA ASN A 104 4.28 14.32 -13.75
C ASN A 104 2.80 13.95 -13.89
N ASP A 105 2.48 12.98 -14.75
CA ASP A 105 1.12 12.48 -14.95
C ASP A 105 0.90 11.20 -14.14
N TYR A 106 0.96 11.31 -12.82
CA TYR A 106 0.66 10.23 -11.89
C TYR A 106 -0.65 10.55 -11.15
N PRO A 107 -1.82 10.10 -11.65
CA PRO A 107 -3.12 10.52 -11.14
C PRO A 107 -3.31 10.28 -9.64
N PHE A 108 -2.90 9.11 -9.13
CA PHE A 108 -2.94 8.84 -7.70
C PHE A 108 -2.16 9.89 -6.90
N ALA A 109 -0.93 10.21 -7.28
CA ALA A 109 -0.10 11.16 -6.54
C ALA A 109 -0.67 12.58 -6.65
N ASN A 110 -1.01 13.03 -7.86
CA ASN A 110 -1.56 14.36 -8.11
C ASN A 110 -2.85 14.61 -7.30
N ASP A 111 -3.80 13.70 -7.38
CA ASP A 111 -5.09 13.87 -6.71
C ASP A 111 -4.96 13.68 -5.19
N SER A 112 -4.17 12.71 -4.76
CA SER A 112 -3.99 12.42 -3.34
C SER A 112 -3.25 13.53 -2.60
N LEU A 113 -2.33 14.24 -3.26
CA LEU A 113 -1.63 15.37 -2.64
C LEU A 113 -2.55 16.55 -2.37
N LEU A 114 -3.57 16.77 -3.21
CA LEU A 114 -4.63 17.76 -2.94
C LEU A 114 -5.42 17.41 -1.68
N ILE A 115 -5.78 16.13 -1.52
CA ILE A 115 -6.51 15.64 -0.35
C ILE A 115 -5.63 15.70 0.89
N TRP A 116 -4.37 15.29 0.79
CA TRP A 116 -3.40 15.35 1.88
C TRP A 116 -3.21 16.78 2.39
N ASP A 117 -3.06 17.76 1.50
CA ASP A 117 -2.94 19.16 1.89
C ASP A 117 -4.18 19.69 2.59
N ALA A 118 -5.38 19.35 2.09
CA ALA A 118 -6.63 19.73 2.73
C ALA A 118 -6.75 19.13 4.13
N LEU A 119 -6.40 17.85 4.30
CA LEU A 119 -6.36 17.19 5.60
C LEU A 119 -5.35 17.86 6.53
N LYS A 120 -4.12 18.07 6.07
CA LYS A 120 -3.06 18.69 6.88
C LYS A 120 -3.44 20.10 7.29
N GLN A 121 -4.07 20.89 6.41
CA GLN A 121 -4.56 22.22 6.72
C GLN A 121 -5.64 22.18 7.82
N TRP A 122 -6.64 21.29 7.68
CA TRP A 122 -7.69 21.13 8.70
C TRP A 122 -7.12 20.68 10.05
N VAL A 123 -6.26 19.65 10.05
CA VAL A 123 -5.62 19.13 11.28
C VAL A 123 -4.79 20.24 11.92
N SER A 124 -4.03 20.99 11.13
CA SER A 124 -3.21 22.09 11.63
C SER A 124 -4.06 23.15 12.32
N ALA A 125 -5.18 23.56 11.71
CA ALA A 125 -6.08 24.54 12.30
C ALA A 125 -6.70 24.02 13.62
N TYR A 126 -7.15 22.76 13.63
CA TYR A 126 -7.73 22.13 14.81
C TYR A 126 -6.71 21.99 15.94
N VAL A 127 -5.55 21.40 15.67
CA VAL A 127 -4.48 21.20 16.66
C VAL A 127 -3.97 22.54 17.18
N THR A 128 -3.76 23.53 16.33
CA THR A 128 -3.28 24.86 16.75
C THR A 128 -4.26 25.54 17.69
N HIS A 129 -5.57 25.33 17.51
CA HIS A 129 -6.59 25.90 18.39
C HIS A 129 -6.53 25.34 19.81
N TYR A 130 -6.38 24.02 19.97
CA TYR A 130 -6.38 23.36 21.29
C TYR A 130 -4.99 23.22 21.93
N TYR A 131 -3.94 23.19 21.12
CA TYR A 131 -2.55 22.97 21.54
C TYR A 131 -1.67 24.09 20.96
N PRO A 132 -1.78 25.34 21.45
CA PRO A 132 -1.16 26.51 20.82
C PRO A 132 0.38 26.50 20.82
N ASN A 133 1.02 25.64 21.61
CA ASN A 133 2.47 25.47 21.62
C ASN A 133 2.85 24.06 22.10
N SER A 134 4.11 23.65 21.83
CA SER A 134 4.62 22.31 22.15
C SER A 134 4.56 21.97 23.65
N SER A 135 4.67 22.94 24.56
CA SER A 135 4.62 22.64 26.00
C SER A 135 3.26 22.08 26.44
N VAL A 136 2.17 22.48 25.78
CA VAL A 136 0.82 21.97 26.04
C VAL A 136 0.68 20.52 25.57
N VAL A 137 1.33 20.16 24.45
CA VAL A 137 1.36 18.77 23.95
C VAL A 137 2.16 17.87 24.88
N GLU A 138 3.37 18.30 25.25
CA GLU A 138 4.29 17.52 26.08
C GLU A 138 3.76 17.30 27.50
N SER A 139 3.07 18.29 28.08
CA SER A 139 2.50 18.19 29.42
C SER A 139 1.14 17.46 29.49
N ASN A 140 0.49 17.21 28.35
CA ASN A 140 -0.82 16.54 28.32
C ASN A 140 -0.66 15.02 28.51
N LYS A 141 -0.92 14.56 29.75
CA LYS A 141 -0.76 13.15 30.14
C LYS A 141 -1.69 12.19 29.40
N GLU A 142 -2.90 12.61 29.05
CA GLU A 142 -3.84 11.75 28.32
C GLU A 142 -3.33 11.51 26.90
N LEU A 143 -2.89 12.59 26.24
CA LEU A 143 -2.34 12.52 24.89
C LEU A 143 -1.04 11.69 24.83
N GLN A 144 -0.14 11.86 25.82
CA GLN A 144 1.08 11.05 25.90
C GLN A 144 0.76 9.57 26.08
N LYS A 145 -0.15 9.23 27.00
CA LYS A 145 -0.56 7.83 27.23
C LYS A 145 -1.23 7.22 26.00
N TRP A 146 -2.08 7.98 25.32
CA TRP A 146 -2.72 7.54 24.08
C TRP A 146 -1.70 7.12 23.02
N TRP A 147 -0.69 7.95 22.77
CA TRP A 147 0.34 7.64 21.78
C TRP A 147 1.27 6.51 22.24
N GLU A 148 1.60 6.48 23.52
CA GLU A 148 2.38 5.39 24.12
C GLU A 148 1.66 4.04 23.98
N GLU A 149 0.35 3.98 24.24
CA GLU A 149 -0.45 2.76 24.13
C GLU A 149 -0.56 2.28 22.68
N ILE A 150 -0.77 3.18 21.71
CA ILE A 150 -0.73 2.82 20.28
C ILE A 150 0.59 2.14 19.93
N ARG A 151 1.72 2.71 20.35
CA ARG A 151 3.04 2.17 20.03
C ARG A 151 3.36 0.88 20.79
N THR A 152 3.10 0.84 22.09
CA THR A 152 3.60 -0.23 22.98
C THR A 152 2.64 -1.40 23.12
N VAL A 153 1.35 -1.18 22.91
CA VAL A 153 0.31 -2.21 22.95
C VAL A 153 -0.23 -2.47 21.55
N GLY A 154 -0.71 -1.42 20.85
CA GLY A 154 -1.30 -1.56 19.52
C GLY A 154 -0.34 -2.10 18.47
N HIS A 155 0.90 -1.60 18.47
CA HIS A 155 2.00 -2.06 17.61
C HIS A 155 3.17 -2.60 18.45
N GLY A 156 2.86 -3.37 19.49
CA GLY A 156 3.81 -3.84 20.51
C GLY A 156 5.02 -4.61 19.96
N ASP A 157 4.87 -5.28 18.82
CA ASP A 157 5.95 -6.00 18.12
C ASP A 157 7.03 -5.05 17.56
N LYS A 158 6.65 -3.80 17.30
CA LYS A 158 7.52 -2.75 16.74
C LYS A 158 7.73 -1.57 17.69
N LYS A 159 7.41 -1.72 18.98
CA LYS A 159 7.41 -0.61 19.95
C LYS A 159 8.76 0.08 20.13
N ASP A 160 9.85 -0.65 19.91
CA ASP A 160 11.24 -0.21 20.14
C ASP A 160 11.91 0.36 18.87
N GLU A 161 11.18 0.40 17.75
CA GLU A 161 11.70 0.90 16.49
C GLU A 161 12.02 2.41 16.54
N PRO A 162 13.15 2.86 15.96
CA PRO A 162 13.63 4.24 16.14
C PRO A 162 12.85 5.27 15.31
N TRP A 163 12.08 4.82 14.32
CA TRP A 163 11.35 5.69 13.40
C TRP A 163 9.99 6.17 13.95
N TRP A 164 9.57 5.68 15.12
CA TRP A 164 8.36 6.19 15.76
C TRP A 164 8.49 7.68 16.05
N PRO A 165 7.55 8.53 15.57
CA PRO A 165 7.59 9.94 15.88
C PRO A 165 7.37 10.17 17.39
N THR A 166 8.16 11.09 17.94
CA THR A 166 8.06 11.47 19.35
C THR A 166 7.00 12.56 19.53
N LEU A 167 5.97 12.29 20.33
CA LEU A 167 4.85 13.21 20.53
C LEU A 167 5.18 14.32 21.54
N ARG A 168 6.09 15.22 21.20
CA ARG A 168 6.47 16.37 22.07
C ARG A 168 6.12 17.73 21.50
N THR A 169 5.96 17.82 20.19
CA THR A 169 5.76 19.10 19.50
C THR A 169 4.37 19.20 18.91
N GLN A 170 3.90 20.44 18.75
CA GLN A 170 2.66 20.72 18.02
C GLN A 170 2.72 20.15 16.58
N GLN A 171 3.85 20.35 15.89
CA GLN A 171 4.05 19.81 14.55
C GLN A 171 4.00 18.28 14.52
N GLY A 172 4.64 17.61 15.49
CA GLY A 172 4.59 16.15 15.60
C GLY A 172 3.18 15.62 15.79
N LEU A 173 2.36 16.29 16.60
CA LEU A 173 0.93 15.95 16.77
C LEU A 173 0.15 16.11 15.46
N ILE A 174 0.39 17.20 14.73
CA ILE A 174 -0.22 17.45 13.41
C ILE A 174 0.13 16.33 12.44
N ASP A 175 1.41 15.98 12.32
CA ASP A 175 1.86 14.96 11.35
C ASP A 175 1.33 13.57 11.71
N ILE A 176 1.33 13.20 13.00
CA ILE A 176 0.74 11.93 13.48
C ILE A 176 -0.75 11.86 13.14
N ILE A 177 -1.54 12.86 13.53
CA ILE A 177 -2.99 12.87 13.29
C ILE A 177 -3.30 12.87 11.79
N THR A 178 -2.57 13.68 11.00
CA THR A 178 -2.75 13.74 9.55
C THR A 178 -2.51 12.37 8.93
N THR A 179 -1.46 11.67 9.35
CA THR A 179 -1.13 10.32 8.87
C THR A 179 -2.24 9.33 9.22
N ILE A 180 -2.73 9.33 10.47
CA ILE A 180 -3.82 8.43 10.89
C ILE A 180 -5.09 8.69 10.06
N ILE A 181 -5.49 9.95 9.90
CA ILE A 181 -6.68 10.31 9.13
C ILE A 181 -6.50 9.93 7.66
N TRP A 182 -5.34 10.20 7.07
CA TRP A 182 -5.03 9.82 5.69
C TRP A 182 -5.16 8.31 5.48
N VAL A 183 -4.55 7.49 6.35
CA VAL A 183 -4.60 6.03 6.27
C VAL A 183 -6.05 5.53 6.36
N ALA A 184 -6.82 6.06 7.32
CA ALA A 184 -8.21 5.67 7.55
C ALA A 184 -9.20 6.20 6.49
N SER A 185 -8.78 7.15 5.64
CA SER A 185 -9.65 7.76 4.63
C SER A 185 -9.04 7.66 3.23
N GLY A 186 -8.21 8.63 2.83
CA GLY A 186 -7.67 8.73 1.47
C GLY A 186 -6.93 7.48 1.02
N HIS A 187 -6.06 6.91 1.85
CA HIS A 187 -5.37 5.67 1.50
C HIS A 187 -6.34 4.50 1.31
N HIS A 188 -7.23 4.27 2.30
CA HIS A 188 -8.25 3.22 2.24
C HIS A 188 -9.11 3.32 0.98
N VAL A 189 -9.60 4.52 0.66
CA VAL A 189 -10.47 4.75 -0.51
C VAL A 189 -9.77 4.31 -1.79
N VAL A 190 -8.51 4.71 -1.99
CA VAL A 190 -7.74 4.43 -3.21
C VAL A 190 -7.55 2.94 -3.44
N VAL A 191 -7.33 2.17 -2.38
CA VAL A 191 -7.08 0.72 -2.49
C VAL A 191 -8.36 -0.14 -2.40
N ASN A 192 -9.48 0.45 -1.98
CA ASN A 192 -10.74 -0.26 -1.77
C ASN A 192 -11.71 -0.12 -2.96
N PHE A 193 -12.08 1.12 -3.32
CA PHE A 193 -13.25 1.32 -4.22
C PHE A 193 -12.97 0.98 -5.69
N GLY A 194 -11.71 0.87 -6.10
CA GLY A 194 -11.33 0.42 -7.44
C GLY A 194 -11.44 -1.09 -7.65
N GLN A 195 -11.61 -1.89 -6.59
CA GLN A 195 -11.49 -3.34 -6.68
C GLN A 195 -12.42 -3.97 -7.71
N TYR A 196 -13.71 -3.66 -7.68
CA TYR A 196 -14.64 -4.25 -8.66
C TYR A 196 -14.40 -3.71 -10.07
N ALA A 197 -14.09 -2.42 -10.20
CA ALA A 197 -13.88 -1.78 -11.50
C ALA A 197 -12.69 -2.39 -12.27
N TYR A 198 -11.61 -2.74 -11.56
CA TYR A 198 -10.42 -3.32 -12.17
C TYR A 198 -10.37 -4.86 -12.09
N ALA A 199 -10.86 -5.46 -11.00
CA ALA A 199 -10.77 -6.89 -10.74
C ALA A 199 -12.08 -7.66 -10.95
N GLY A 200 -13.18 -6.99 -11.29
CA GLY A 200 -14.46 -7.64 -11.60
C GLY A 200 -14.37 -8.54 -12.85
N TYR A 201 -13.46 -8.25 -13.77
CA TYR A 201 -13.08 -9.14 -14.85
C TYR A 201 -11.86 -9.97 -14.43
N PHE A 202 -12.09 -11.23 -14.04
CA PHE A 202 -11.09 -12.09 -13.41
C PHE A 202 -9.74 -12.17 -14.16
N PRO A 203 -9.69 -12.28 -15.51
CA PRO A 203 -8.41 -12.33 -16.23
C PRO A 203 -7.57 -11.04 -16.10
N SER A 204 -8.19 -9.89 -15.79
CA SER A 204 -7.46 -8.64 -15.57
C SER A 204 -6.71 -8.62 -14.23
N LYS A 205 -7.25 -9.28 -13.20
CA LYS A 205 -6.68 -9.34 -11.84
C LYS A 205 -6.98 -10.71 -11.20
N PRO A 206 -6.35 -11.80 -11.67
CA PRO A 206 -6.62 -13.14 -11.16
C PRO A 206 -6.13 -13.28 -9.71
N THR A 207 -6.96 -13.84 -8.84
CA THR A 207 -6.58 -14.05 -7.43
C THR A 207 -5.82 -15.37 -7.21
N ILE A 208 -5.91 -16.30 -8.17
CA ILE A 208 -5.29 -17.63 -8.11
C ILE A 208 -4.55 -17.93 -9.40
N ALA A 209 -3.29 -18.39 -9.30
CA ALA A 209 -2.60 -19.12 -10.35
C ALA A 209 -2.60 -20.63 -10.01
N ARG A 210 -3.04 -21.48 -10.95
CA ARG A 210 -3.15 -22.95 -10.74
C ARG A 210 -2.11 -23.76 -11.50
N THR A 211 -1.43 -23.12 -12.43
CA THR A 211 -0.38 -23.69 -13.27
C THR A 211 0.92 -22.94 -12.98
N LYS A 212 2.05 -23.60 -13.26
CA LYS A 212 3.36 -22.95 -13.17
C LYS A 212 3.52 -21.94 -14.30
N MET A 213 4.43 -20.98 -14.11
CA MET A 213 4.89 -20.15 -15.21
C MET A 213 5.38 -21.04 -16.36
N PRO A 214 5.01 -20.74 -17.62
CA PRO A 214 5.61 -21.38 -18.78
C PRO A 214 7.13 -21.26 -18.76
N SER A 215 7.82 -22.30 -19.24
CA SER A 215 9.26 -22.29 -19.48
C SER A 215 9.59 -21.49 -20.73
N GLU A 216 10.74 -20.81 -20.77
CA GLU A 216 11.28 -20.23 -22.01
C GLU A 216 11.65 -21.31 -23.04
N ASP A 217 11.89 -22.54 -22.57
CA ASP A 217 12.06 -23.75 -23.36
C ASP A 217 10.86 -24.69 -23.14
N PRO A 218 9.69 -24.44 -23.75
CA PRO A 218 8.55 -25.34 -23.62
C PRO A 218 8.78 -26.61 -24.44
N SER A 219 8.18 -27.72 -24.02
CA SER A 219 8.09 -28.88 -24.90
C SER A 219 7.25 -28.56 -26.15
N ASP A 220 7.51 -29.23 -27.26
CA ASP A 220 6.72 -29.07 -28.49
C ASP A 220 5.21 -29.26 -28.25
N GLN A 221 4.85 -30.13 -27.30
CA GLN A 221 3.47 -30.38 -26.90
C GLN A 221 2.85 -29.20 -26.13
N GLU A 222 3.56 -28.63 -25.15
CA GLU A 222 3.10 -27.45 -24.40
C GLU A 222 2.96 -26.24 -25.33
N TRP A 223 3.93 -26.03 -26.23
CA TRP A 223 3.87 -24.95 -27.21
C TRP A 223 2.70 -25.12 -28.17
N LYS A 224 2.49 -26.33 -28.68
CA LYS A 224 1.35 -26.62 -29.56
C LYS A 224 0.02 -26.37 -28.85
N LEU A 225 -0.14 -26.81 -27.61
CA LEU A 225 -1.35 -26.58 -26.81
C LEU A 225 -1.61 -25.09 -26.59
N PHE A 226 -0.56 -24.31 -26.28
CA PHE A 226 -0.67 -22.87 -26.11
C PHE A 226 -1.08 -22.16 -27.41
N VAL A 227 -0.50 -22.54 -28.55
CA VAL A 227 -0.84 -21.95 -29.86
C VAL A 227 -2.26 -22.32 -30.31
N GLU A 228 -2.69 -23.57 -30.07
CA GLU A 228 -4.02 -24.05 -30.45
C GLU A 228 -5.13 -23.47 -29.55
N ASN A 229 -4.86 -23.25 -28.27
CA ASN A 229 -5.83 -22.71 -27.31
C ASN A 229 -5.16 -21.90 -26.18
N PRO A 230 -4.74 -20.65 -26.46
CA PRO A 230 -4.04 -19.83 -25.49
C PRO A 230 -4.96 -19.44 -24.32
N GLU A 231 -6.27 -19.28 -24.56
CA GLU A 231 -7.25 -18.96 -23.52
C GLU A 231 -7.35 -20.07 -22.47
N ALA A 232 -7.42 -21.34 -22.88
CA ALA A 232 -7.42 -22.46 -21.95
C ALA A 232 -6.11 -22.64 -21.19
N SER A 233 -5.02 -22.02 -21.67
CA SER A 233 -3.73 -22.00 -20.97
C SER A 233 -3.64 -20.86 -19.94
N LEU A 234 -4.42 -19.80 -20.12
CA LEU A 234 -4.38 -18.57 -19.33
C LEU A 234 -5.57 -18.41 -18.35
N LEU A 235 -6.65 -19.19 -18.51
CA LEU A 235 -7.88 -19.21 -17.70
C LEU A 235 -8.00 -20.48 -16.86
#